data_AF-A0A962NHY2-F1
#
_entry.id   AF-A0A962NHY2-F1
#
_cell.length_a   1.000
_cell.length_b   1.000
_cell.length_c   1.000
_cell.angle_alpha   90.00
_cell.angle_beta   90.00
_cell.angle_gamma   90.00
#
_symmetry.space_group_name_H-M   'P 1'
#
loop_
_entity.id
_entity.type
_entity.pdbx_description
1 polymer ?
#
loop_
_entity_poly.entity_id
_entity_poly.type
_entity_poly.pdbx_seq_one_letter_code
_entity_poly.pdbx_strand_id
1 'polypeptide(L)'
;MNPEIAPQFAQLCDRLRVVPWFSTAGRSIGLTLPFPCRPVGGAAAAKEAIEQPEWEYWTLERRNDLTSFLRDRFRNRYAGQWNKIADKAVHFLGTEVEPRVLPAIADAMPDSVVAVDAIRWDLAGALMEAAYADCRPPQFFTHLVTVYE
;
A
#
# COMPACT_ATOMS: atom_id res chain seq x y z
N MET A 1 9.22 -26.95 1.12
CA MET A 1 7.87 -26.36 1.23
C MET A 1 8.04 -24.86 1.07
N ASN A 2 7.29 -24.22 0.17
CA ASN A 2 7.27 -22.75 0.14
C ASN A 2 6.57 -22.24 1.41
N PRO A 3 7.02 -21.12 2.00
CA PRO A 3 6.40 -20.57 3.19
C PRO A 3 4.95 -20.13 2.90
N GLU A 4 4.08 -20.17 3.90
CA GLU A 4 2.69 -19.70 3.74
C GLU A 4 2.63 -18.19 3.44
N ILE A 5 3.56 -17.43 4.03
CA ILE A 5 3.77 -16.00 3.84
C ILE A 5 5.24 -15.77 3.52
N ALA A 6 5.54 -15.05 2.44
CA ALA A 6 6.90 -14.73 2.07
C ALA A 6 7.57 -13.83 3.14
N PRO A 7 8.90 -13.95 3.36
CA PRO A 7 9.62 -13.16 4.38
C PRO A 7 9.53 -11.65 4.18
N GLN A 8 9.28 -11.20 2.95
CA GLN A 8 9.10 -9.80 2.59
C GLN A 8 7.92 -9.16 3.34
N PHE A 9 6.90 -9.94 3.74
CA PHE A 9 5.81 -9.43 4.58
C PHE A 9 6.32 -8.90 5.92
N ALA A 10 7.13 -9.71 6.62
CA ALA A 10 7.67 -9.32 7.92
C ALA A 10 8.65 -8.14 7.79
N GLN A 11 9.48 -8.15 6.75
CA GLN A 11 10.39 -7.04 6.44
C GLN A 11 9.62 -5.74 6.17
N LEU A 12 8.51 -5.82 5.43
CA LEU A 12 7.66 -4.66 5.19
C LEU A 12 6.99 -4.20 6.48
N CYS A 13 6.46 -5.09 7.32
CA CYS A 13 5.94 -4.71 8.65
C CYS A 13 6.99 -3.96 9.47
N ASP A 14 8.22 -4.48 9.55
CA ASP A 14 9.31 -3.84 10.28
C ASP A 14 9.62 -2.44 9.73
N ARG A 15 9.63 -2.30 8.40
CA ARG A 15 9.79 -1.00 7.74
C ARG A 15 8.64 -0.04 8.07
N LEU A 16 7.38 -0.46 7.94
CA LEU A 16 6.20 0.37 8.19
C LEU A 16 6.13 0.88 9.65
N ARG A 17 6.73 0.17 10.61
CA ARG A 17 6.88 0.65 11.99
C ARG A 17 7.86 1.81 12.15
N VAL A 18 8.71 2.10 11.18
CA VAL A 18 9.75 3.15 11.32
C VAL A 18 9.69 4.21 10.21
N VAL A 19 8.74 4.10 9.27
CA VAL A 19 8.52 5.11 8.23
C VAL A 19 8.28 6.49 8.87
N PRO A 20 9.01 7.54 8.42
CA PRO A 20 8.77 8.91 8.84
C PRO A 20 7.60 9.49 8.03
N TRP A 21 6.38 9.02 8.35
CA TRP A 21 5.18 9.29 7.57
C TRP A 21 5.01 10.76 7.17
N PHE A 22 4.89 11.02 5.86
CA PHE A 22 4.70 12.33 5.23
C PHE A 22 5.80 13.36 5.53
N SER A 23 7.00 12.93 5.95
CA SER A 23 8.07 13.85 6.34
C SER A 23 8.60 14.72 5.18
N THR A 24 8.41 14.26 3.96
CA THR A 24 8.80 14.95 2.72
C THR A 24 7.65 15.69 2.05
N ALA A 25 6.44 15.67 2.62
CA ALA A 25 5.27 16.34 2.05
C ALA A 25 5.55 17.82 1.77
N GLY A 26 5.16 18.29 0.58
CA GLY A 26 5.41 19.65 0.11
C GLY A 26 6.84 19.92 -0.36
N ARG A 27 7.75 18.93 -0.34
CA ARG A 27 9.10 19.06 -0.89
C ARG A 27 9.20 18.35 -2.24
N SER A 28 9.93 18.95 -3.18
CA SER A 28 10.29 18.24 -4.42
C SER A 28 11.36 17.21 -4.09
N ILE A 29 10.99 15.95 -4.11
CA ILE A 29 11.90 14.82 -3.98
C ILE A 29 12.13 14.20 -5.36
N GLY A 30 13.38 13.82 -5.66
CA GLY A 30 13.74 13.10 -6.88
C GLY A 30 13.29 11.63 -6.84
N LEU A 31 12.05 11.38 -6.44
CA LEU A 31 11.51 10.02 -6.30
C LEU A 31 11.38 9.39 -7.68
N THR A 32 12.04 8.25 -7.87
CA THR A 32 11.96 7.47 -9.10
C THR A 32 11.13 6.22 -8.82
N LEU A 33 9.92 6.17 -9.39
CA LEU A 33 9.03 5.01 -9.32
C LEU A 33 9.16 4.18 -10.61
N PRO A 34 8.91 2.86 -10.56
CA PRO A 34 8.98 1.99 -11.74
C PRO A 34 7.78 2.18 -12.69
N PHE A 35 6.94 3.17 -12.45
CA PHE A 35 5.76 3.51 -13.24
C PHE A 35 5.67 5.03 -13.42
N PRO A 36 5.00 5.50 -14.48
CA PRO A 36 4.80 6.92 -14.72
C PRO A 36 4.05 7.57 -13.55
N CYS A 37 4.62 8.64 -13.01
CA CYS A 37 3.99 9.45 -11.97
C CYS A 37 4.15 10.93 -12.31
N ARG A 38 3.18 11.74 -11.88
CA ARG A 38 3.24 13.19 -12.00
C ARG A 38 3.10 13.81 -10.61
N PRO A 39 4.04 14.65 -10.15
CA PRO A 39 3.87 15.38 -8.91
C PRO A 39 2.72 16.38 -9.04
N VAL A 40 1.97 16.56 -7.95
CA VAL A 40 0.86 17.52 -7.86
C VAL A 40 1.21 18.65 -6.91
N GLY A 41 0.68 19.85 -7.19
CA GLY A 41 1.01 21.07 -6.47
C GLY A 41 0.22 21.21 -5.16
N GLY A 42 0.76 20.66 -4.07
CA GLY A 42 0.23 20.85 -2.71
C GLY A 42 -0.93 19.92 -2.32
N ALA A 43 -1.36 20.04 -1.07
CA ALA A 43 -2.32 19.14 -0.43
C ALA A 43 -3.71 19.13 -1.11
N ALA A 44 -4.19 20.29 -1.57
CA ALA A 44 -5.50 20.38 -2.24
C ALA A 44 -5.53 19.60 -3.56
N ALA A 45 -4.50 19.76 -4.39
CA ALA A 45 -4.38 19.02 -5.65
C ALA A 45 -4.14 17.53 -5.43
N ALA A 46 -3.42 17.16 -4.36
CA ALA A 46 -3.29 15.75 -3.95
C ALA A 46 -4.63 15.14 -3.52
N LYS A 47 -5.40 15.86 -2.71
CA LYS A 47 -6.75 15.44 -2.30
C LYS A 47 -7.66 15.25 -3.51
N GLU A 48 -7.72 16.24 -4.40
CA GLU A 48 -8.52 16.16 -5.63
C GLU A 48 -8.12 14.95 -6.48
N ALA A 49 -6.83 14.68 -6.63
CA ALA A 49 -6.33 13.54 -7.40
C ALA A 49 -6.68 12.18 -6.77
N ILE A 50 -6.66 12.07 -5.44
CA ILE A 50 -7.03 10.84 -4.72
C ILE A 50 -8.55 10.61 -4.79
N GLU A 51 -9.35 11.67 -4.79
CA GLU A 51 -10.82 11.61 -4.88
C GLU A 51 -11.33 11.30 -6.28
N GLN A 52 -10.47 11.40 -7.31
CA GLN A 52 -10.86 11.03 -8.68
C GLN A 52 -11.09 9.50 -8.80
N PRO A 53 -12.18 9.06 -9.47
CA PRO A 53 -12.46 7.64 -9.70
C PRO A 53 -11.31 6.88 -10.38
N GLU A 54 -10.51 7.56 -11.19
CA GLU A 54 -9.35 7.01 -11.88
C GLU A 54 -8.34 6.39 -10.91
N TRP A 55 -8.14 6.98 -9.74
CA TRP A 55 -7.25 6.42 -8.72
C TRP A 55 -7.82 5.11 -8.14
N GLU A 56 -9.12 5.10 -7.85
CA GLU A 56 -9.80 3.89 -7.37
C GLU A 56 -9.77 2.77 -8.41
N TYR A 57 -10.07 3.08 -9.68
CA TYR A 57 -10.02 2.11 -10.77
C TYR A 57 -8.62 1.55 -10.96
N TRP A 58 -7.61 2.41 -10.92
CA TRP A 58 -6.22 2.00 -11.05
C TRP A 58 -5.79 1.04 -9.94
N THR A 59 -6.00 1.42 -8.68
CA THR A 59 -5.65 0.58 -7.52
C THR A 59 -6.47 -0.71 -7.48
N LEU A 60 -7.73 -0.70 -7.91
CA LEU A 60 -8.53 -1.91 -8.05
C LEU A 60 -7.97 -2.86 -9.11
N GLU A 61 -7.58 -2.36 -10.28
CA GLU A 61 -6.96 -3.15 -11.33
C GLU A 61 -5.66 -3.81 -10.86
N ARG A 62 -4.78 -3.05 -10.18
CA ARG A 62 -3.53 -3.60 -9.63
C ARG A 62 -3.77 -4.71 -8.60
N ARG A 63 -4.79 -4.57 -7.73
CA ARG A 63 -5.21 -5.63 -6.80
C ARG A 63 -5.72 -6.86 -7.56
N ASN A 64 -6.54 -6.64 -8.59
CA ASN A 64 -7.11 -7.71 -9.41
C ASN A 64 -6.06 -8.49 -10.20
N ASP A 65 -4.97 -7.84 -10.60
CA ASP A 65 -3.83 -8.51 -11.23
C ASP A 65 -3.21 -9.54 -10.28
N LEU A 66 -3.01 -9.19 -9.01
CA LEU A 66 -2.46 -10.11 -8.02
C LEU A 66 -3.43 -11.27 -7.73
N THR A 67 -4.70 -10.97 -7.47
CA THR A 67 -5.70 -12.01 -7.16
C THR A 67 -5.87 -12.98 -8.33
N SER A 68 -5.96 -12.47 -9.56
CA SER A 68 -6.09 -13.30 -10.76
C SER A 68 -4.85 -14.18 -10.96
N PHE A 69 -3.65 -13.61 -10.87
CA PHE A 69 -2.41 -14.38 -10.97
C PHE A 69 -2.34 -15.52 -9.94
N LEU A 70 -2.66 -15.22 -8.67
CA LEU A 70 -2.62 -16.22 -7.60
C LEU A 70 -3.69 -17.29 -7.77
N ARG A 71 -4.91 -16.91 -8.16
CA ARG A 71 -5.99 -17.87 -8.43
C ARG A 71 -5.63 -18.85 -9.56
N ASP A 72 -4.93 -18.37 -10.58
CA ASP A 72 -4.63 -19.14 -11.78
C ASP A 72 -3.36 -20.00 -11.63
N ARG A 73 -2.33 -19.50 -10.90
CA ARG A 73 -1.02 -20.16 -10.77
C ARG A 73 -0.77 -20.80 -9.41
N PHE A 74 -1.41 -20.30 -8.35
CA PHE A 74 -1.18 -20.69 -6.95
C PHE A 74 -2.50 -20.97 -6.21
N ARG A 75 -3.47 -21.58 -6.90
CA ARG A 75 -4.85 -21.76 -6.45
C ARG A 75 -5.00 -22.23 -5.01
N ASN A 76 -4.26 -23.27 -4.60
CA ASN A 76 -4.35 -23.84 -3.26
C ASN A 76 -3.89 -22.84 -2.18
N ARG A 77 -2.82 -22.08 -2.45
CA ARG A 77 -2.32 -21.07 -1.52
C ARG A 77 -3.29 -19.89 -1.46
N TYR A 78 -3.77 -19.41 -2.60
CA TYR A 78 -4.80 -18.37 -2.66
C TYR A 78 -6.03 -18.76 -1.83
N ALA A 79 -6.64 -19.91 -2.13
CA ALA A 79 -7.87 -20.36 -1.47
C ALA A 79 -7.70 -20.59 0.04
N GLY A 80 -6.53 -21.07 0.48
CA GLY A 80 -6.28 -21.41 1.89
C GLY A 80 -5.73 -20.26 2.76
N GLN A 81 -5.08 -19.26 2.15
CA GLN A 81 -4.28 -18.27 2.88
C GLN A 81 -4.65 -16.81 2.60
N TRP A 82 -5.33 -16.48 1.49
CA TRP A 82 -5.62 -15.09 1.12
C TRP A 82 -6.31 -14.30 2.23
N ASN A 83 -7.44 -14.80 2.73
CA ASN A 83 -8.19 -14.10 3.79
C ASN A 83 -7.39 -14.00 5.09
N LYS A 84 -6.69 -15.06 5.49
CA LYS A 84 -5.87 -15.06 6.72
C LYS A 84 -4.77 -14.01 6.67
N ILE A 85 -4.13 -13.86 5.52
CA ILE A 85 -3.06 -12.88 5.30
C ILE A 85 -3.67 -11.47 5.28
N ALA A 86 -4.81 -11.28 4.60
CA ALA A 86 -5.52 -10.01 4.58
C ALA A 86 -5.93 -9.57 5.99
N ASP A 87 -6.52 -10.47 6.79
CA ASP A 87 -6.89 -10.20 8.18
C ASP A 87 -5.68 -9.82 9.02
N LYS A 88 -4.55 -10.54 8.85
CA LYS A 88 -3.29 -10.21 9.53
C LYS A 88 -2.75 -8.84 9.12
N ALA A 89 -2.83 -8.49 7.84
CA ALA A 89 -2.39 -7.21 7.33
C ALA A 89 -3.24 -6.07 7.89
N VAL A 90 -4.58 -6.18 7.82
CA VAL A 90 -5.51 -5.17 8.37
C VAL A 90 -5.32 -5.02 9.87
N HIS A 91 -5.20 -6.13 10.60
CA HIS A 91 -4.96 -6.08 12.05
C HIS A 91 -3.66 -5.35 12.38
N PHE A 92 -2.55 -5.71 11.71
CA PHE A 92 -1.26 -5.04 11.89
C PHE A 92 -1.33 -3.54 11.57
N LEU A 93 -1.97 -3.17 10.46
CA LEU A 93 -2.11 -1.76 10.09
C LEU A 93 -2.88 -0.98 11.15
N GLY A 94 -4.02 -1.50 11.59
CA GLY A 94 -4.86 -0.86 12.61
C GLY A 94 -4.18 -0.72 13.97
N THR A 95 -3.36 -1.69 14.39
CA THR A 95 -2.73 -1.67 15.72
C THR A 95 -1.39 -0.94 15.75
N GLU A 96 -0.58 -1.06 14.70
CA GLU A 96 0.83 -0.63 14.73
C GLU A 96 1.12 0.58 13.85
N VAL A 97 0.34 0.79 12.77
CA VAL A 97 0.63 1.79 11.74
C VAL A 97 -0.31 2.98 11.82
N GLU A 98 -1.62 2.75 11.91
CA GLU A 98 -2.64 3.79 11.97
C GLU A 98 -2.43 4.82 13.09
N PRO A 99 -2.02 4.45 14.33
CA PRO A 99 -1.74 5.42 15.38
C PRO A 99 -0.68 6.47 15.01
N ARG A 100 0.16 6.20 14.00
CA ARG A 100 1.25 7.07 13.53
C ARG A 100 0.91 7.76 12.21
N VAL A 101 0.22 7.06 11.31
CA VAL A 101 -0.20 7.58 10.01
C VAL A 101 -1.31 8.62 10.14
N LEU A 102 -2.32 8.37 10.99
CA LEU A 102 -3.48 9.26 11.09
C LEU A 102 -3.12 10.69 11.51
N PRO A 103 -2.27 10.93 12.53
CA PRO A 103 -1.83 12.29 12.86
C PRO A 103 -1.01 12.94 11.73
N ALA A 104 -0.17 12.15 11.04
CA ALA A 104 0.67 12.66 9.95
C ALA A 104 -0.16 13.07 8.72
N ILE A 105 -1.20 12.31 8.37
CA ILE A 105 -2.15 12.70 7.32
C ILE A 105 -2.92 13.96 7.73
N ALA A 106 -3.39 14.04 8.98
CA ALA A 106 -4.14 15.21 9.45
C ALA A 106 -3.31 16.51 9.36
N ASP A 107 -1.99 16.43 9.56
CA ASP A 107 -1.07 17.56 9.38
C ASP A 107 -0.80 17.86 7.89
N ALA A 108 -0.53 16.84 7.08
CA ALA A 108 -0.17 17.00 5.67
C ALA A 108 -1.36 17.33 4.74
N MET A 109 -2.53 16.79 5.05
CA MET A 109 -3.77 16.88 4.26
C MET A 109 -5.00 16.94 5.19
N PRO A 110 -5.26 18.09 5.82
CA PRO A 110 -6.37 18.23 6.76
C PRO A 110 -7.72 17.94 6.11
N ASP A 111 -8.65 17.37 6.90
CA ASP A 111 -10.02 17.04 6.52
C ASP A 111 -10.16 16.12 5.28
N SER A 112 -9.17 15.26 5.04
CA SER A 112 -9.19 14.29 3.94
C SER A 112 -9.42 12.87 4.43
N VAL A 113 -10.69 12.51 4.67
CA VAL A 113 -11.09 11.13 5.02
C VAL A 113 -10.75 10.17 3.88
N VAL A 114 -10.95 10.60 2.63
CA VAL A 114 -10.65 9.78 1.44
C VAL A 114 -9.17 9.43 1.36
N ALA A 115 -8.26 10.34 1.76
CA ALA A 115 -6.84 10.03 1.79
C ALA A 115 -6.51 8.94 2.83
N VAL A 116 -7.12 8.99 4.02
CA VAL A 116 -6.92 7.96 5.05
C VAL A 116 -7.32 6.59 4.52
N ASP A 117 -8.49 6.48 3.91
CA ASP A 117 -8.98 5.21 3.39
C ASP A 117 -8.16 4.72 2.19
N ALA A 118 -7.77 5.62 1.28
CA ALA A 118 -6.87 5.29 0.17
C ALA A 118 -5.55 4.71 0.69
N ILE A 119 -4.90 5.37 1.64
CA ILE A 119 -3.62 4.93 2.21
C ILE A 119 -3.77 3.59 2.93
N ARG A 120 -4.86 3.37 3.67
CA ARG A 120 -5.14 2.06 4.29
C ARG A 120 -5.18 0.95 3.24
N TRP A 121 -5.91 1.16 2.15
CA TRP A 121 -6.00 0.19 1.07
C TRP A 121 -4.68 0.00 0.32
N ASP A 122 -3.92 1.07 0.13
CA ASP A 122 -2.60 1.03 -0.52
C ASP A 122 -1.59 0.23 0.33
N LEU A 123 -1.53 0.48 1.64
CA LEU A 123 -0.67 -0.25 2.57
C LEU A 123 -1.10 -1.72 2.72
N ALA A 124 -2.41 -2.00 2.74
CA ALA A 124 -2.91 -3.37 2.73
C ALA A 124 -2.49 -4.08 1.43
N GLY A 125 -2.63 -3.41 0.27
CA GLY A 125 -2.15 -3.90 -1.01
C GLY A 125 -0.65 -4.22 -1.00
N ALA A 126 0.16 -3.35 -0.39
CA ALA A 126 1.61 -3.54 -0.27
C ALA A 126 1.96 -4.77 0.58
N LEU A 127 1.26 -4.96 1.70
CA LEU A 127 1.42 -6.15 2.54
C LEU A 127 0.99 -7.42 1.80
N MET A 128 -0.08 -7.36 1.00
CA MET A 128 -0.50 -8.50 0.18
C MET A 128 0.54 -8.83 -0.91
N GLU A 129 1.09 -7.83 -1.62
CA GLU A 129 2.19 -8.05 -2.56
C GLU A 129 3.41 -8.68 -1.86
N ALA A 130 3.79 -8.14 -0.70
CA ALA A 130 4.91 -8.64 0.08
C ALA A 130 4.69 -10.08 0.58
N ALA A 131 3.48 -10.44 0.99
CA ALA A 131 3.12 -11.79 1.44
C ALA A 131 3.28 -12.87 0.35
N TYR A 132 3.12 -12.46 -0.91
CA TYR A 132 3.18 -13.33 -2.08
C TYR A 132 4.39 -13.04 -2.97
N ALA A 133 5.41 -12.35 -2.43
CA ALA A 133 6.62 -11.97 -3.17
C ALA A 133 7.40 -13.18 -3.72
N ASP A 134 7.24 -14.37 -3.12
CA ASP A 134 7.81 -15.63 -3.62
C ASP A 134 7.01 -16.24 -4.79
N CYS A 135 5.75 -15.83 -4.98
CA CYS A 135 4.90 -16.22 -6.10
C CYS A 135 5.03 -15.25 -7.28
N ARG A 136 5.07 -13.94 -7.00
CA ARG A 136 5.19 -12.86 -7.98
C ARG A 136 5.95 -11.70 -7.33
N PRO A 137 6.95 -11.12 -7.99
CA PRO A 137 7.62 -9.94 -7.45
C PRO A 137 6.60 -8.80 -7.25
N PRO A 138 6.74 -7.99 -6.18
CA PRO A 138 5.93 -6.79 -6.00
C PRO A 138 6.01 -5.85 -7.20
N GLN A 139 4.92 -5.16 -7.53
CA GLN A 139 4.83 -4.36 -8.76
C GLN A 139 4.37 -2.93 -8.55
N PHE A 140 3.45 -2.68 -7.63
CA PHE A 140 2.86 -1.36 -7.48
C PHE A 140 2.85 -0.89 -6.04
N PHE A 141 2.06 -1.53 -5.18
CA PHE A 141 1.80 -1.01 -3.83
C PHE A 141 3.04 -0.96 -2.95
N THR A 142 3.93 -1.95 -3.08
CA THR A 142 5.18 -1.98 -2.30
C THR A 142 6.13 -0.84 -2.68
N HIS A 143 6.08 -0.38 -3.94
CA HIS A 143 6.79 0.81 -4.39
C HIS A 143 6.06 2.10 -3.95
N LEU A 144 4.72 2.10 -3.98
CA LEU A 144 3.90 3.23 -3.55
C LEU A 144 4.17 3.63 -2.08
N VAL A 145 4.54 2.69 -1.21
CA VAL A 145 4.93 2.99 0.19
C VAL A 145 5.99 4.09 0.28
N THR A 146 6.92 4.17 -0.67
CA THR A 146 7.98 5.19 -0.70
C THR A 146 7.47 6.62 -0.89
N VAL A 147 6.24 6.79 -1.40
CA VAL A 147 5.59 8.09 -1.54
C VAL A 147 5.17 8.66 -0.17
N TYR A 148 4.98 7.80 0.82
CA TYR A 148 4.56 8.21 2.16
C TYR A 148 5.74 8.42 3.13
N GLU A 149 6.98 8.22 2.68
CA GLU A 149 8.22 8.47 3.44
C GLU A 149 8.64 9.95 3.37
#